data_AF-A0A1F7R4Y3-F1
#
_entry.id   AF-A0A1F7R4Y3-F1
#
_cell.length_a   1.000
_cell.length_b   1.000
_cell.length_c   1.000
_cell.angle_alpha   90.00
_cell.angle_beta   90.00
_cell.angle_gamma   90.00
#
_symmetry.space_group_name_H-M   'P 1'
#
loop_
_entity.id
_entity.type
_entity.pdbx_description
1 polymer ?
#
loop_
_entity_poly.entity_id
_entity_poly.type
_entity_poly.pdbx_seq_one_letter_code
_entity_poly.pdbx_strand_id
1 'polypeptide(L)' 'MSDNGATDISERDISDYKKLYRAKFGKDLDNQVAREQLSKLVRMMEIVYQPITKKQMKELAEEDSSQVQKAKLKRM' A
#
# COMPACT_ATOMS: atom_id res chain seq x y z
N MET A 1 1.96 20.51 22.89
CA MET A 1 1.62 20.45 21.46
C MET A 1 2.02 19.07 20.98
N SER A 2 1.06 18.18 20.82
CA SER A 2 1.31 16.82 20.35
C SER A 2 1.35 16.84 18.83
N ASP A 3 2.51 16.51 18.29
CA ASP A 3 2.75 16.38 16.85
C ASP A 3 1.88 15.25 16.29
N ASN A 4 0.82 15.62 15.57
CA ASN A 4 -0.12 14.70 14.94
C ASN A 4 0.50 14.12 13.66
N GLY A 5 1.26 13.03 13.76
CA GLY A 5 1.73 12.30 12.58
C GLY A 5 2.97 11.43 12.72
N ALA A 6 3.55 11.27 13.91
CA ALA A 6 4.66 10.33 14.11
C ALA A 6 4.13 8.89 14.05
N THR A 7 4.05 8.31 12.85
CA THR A 7 4.00 6.85 12.71
C THR A 7 5.25 6.31 13.42
N ASP A 8 5.06 5.55 14.50
CA ASP A 8 6.15 5.02 15.32
C ASP A 8 6.96 4.02 14.49
N ILE A 9 8.06 4.49 13.89
CA ILE A 9 8.96 3.70 13.05
C ILE A 9 10.11 3.21 13.92
N SER A 10 10.14 1.90 14.15
CA SER A 10 11.18 1.26 14.94
C SER A 10 12.48 1.10 14.14
N GLU A 11 13.59 0.91 14.85
CA GLU A 11 14.88 0.58 14.21
C GLU A 11 14.82 -0.74 13.42
N ARG A 12 13.94 -1.66 13.82
CA ARG A 12 13.69 -2.90 13.07
C ARG A 12 13.05 -2.60 11.73
N ASP A 13 12.04 -1.73 11.70
CA ASP A 13 11.35 -1.34 10.45
C ASP A 13 12.31 -0.66 9.48
N ILE A 14 13.21 0.19 10.00
CA ILE A 14 14.26 0.83 9.19
C ILE A 14 15.22 -0.21 8.63
N SER A 15 15.67 -1.16 9.45
CA SER A 15 16.55 -2.24 9.00
C SER A 15 15.91 -3.10 7.91
N ASP A 16 14.65 -3.45 8.08
CA ASP A 16 13.92 -4.28 7.11
C ASP A 16 13.62 -3.50 5.82
N TYR A 17 13.28 -2.21 5.92
CA TYR A 17 13.14 -1.32 4.76
C TYR A 17 14.43 -1.24 3.95
N LYS A 18 15.58 -1.06 4.60
CA LYS A 18 16.90 -1.02 3.94
C LYS A 18 17.20 -2.31 3.18
N LYS A 19 16.92 -3.48 3.78
CA LYS A 19 17.10 -4.78 3.12
C LYS A 19 16.22 -4.89 1.87
N LEU A 20 14.94 -4.52 1.97
CA LEU A 20 14.01 -4.55 0.84
C LEU A 20 14.43 -3.59 -0.28
N TYR A 21 14.83 -2.37 0.08
CA TYR A 21 15.31 -1.37 -0.88
C TYR A 21 16.56 -1.85 -1.61
N ARG A 22 17.53 -2.41 -0.89
CA ARG A 22 18.73 -2.99 -1.50
C ARG A 22 18.40 -4.17 -2.40
N ALA A 23 17.55 -5.10 -1.95
CA ALA A 23 17.18 -6.27 -2.75
C ALA A 23 16.51 -5.87 -4.07
N LYS A 24 15.72 -4.79 -4.07
CA LYS A 24 15.00 -4.31 -5.25
C LYS A 24 15.83 -3.42 -6.17
N PHE A 25 16.69 -2.55 -5.62
CA PHE A 25 17.36 -1.50 -6.38
C PHE A 25 18.90 -1.60 -6.39
N GLY A 26 19.47 -2.55 -5.65
CA GLY A 26 20.93 -2.74 -5.57
C GLY A 26 21.66 -1.61 -4.86
N LYS A 27 20.97 -0.78 -4.06
CA LYS A 27 21.53 0.38 -3.36
C LYS A 27 21.31 0.28 -1.86
N ASP A 28 22.34 0.57 -1.09
CA ASP A 28 22.21 0.74 0.35
C ASP A 28 21.70 2.16 0.68
N LEU A 29 20.95 2.29 1.76
CA LEU A 29 20.50 3.57 2.30
C LEU A 29 21.18 3.84 3.64
N ASP A 30 21.47 5.10 3.92
CA ASP A 30 21.77 5.52 5.29
C ASP A 30 20.50 5.48 6.15
N ASN A 31 20.67 5.52 7.49
CA ASN A 31 19.56 5.37 8.42
C ASN A 31 18.59 6.57 8.39
N GLN A 32 19.09 7.78 8.14
CA GLN A 32 18.26 8.98 8.12
C GLN A 32 17.36 8.98 6.89
N VAL A 33 17.92 8.69 5.72
CA VAL A 33 17.19 8.58 4.46
C VAL A 33 16.20 7.41 4.50
N ALA A 34 16.59 6.26 5.04
CA ALA A 34 15.69 5.12 5.20
C ALA A 34 14.49 5.48 6.09
N ARG A 35 14.73 6.15 7.22
CA ARG A 35 13.67 6.61 8.13
C ARG A 35 12.72 7.58 7.44
N GLU A 36 13.25 8.60 6.78
CA GLU A 36 12.44 9.61 6.09
C GLU A 36 11.59 9.00 4.97
N GLN A 37 12.17 8.15 4.13
CA GLN A 37 11.43 7.48 3.05
C GLN A 37 10.35 6.55 3.59
N LEU A 38 10.67 5.77 4.62
CA LEU A 38 9.71 4.87 5.26
C LEU A 38 8.56 5.64 5.90
N SER A 39 8.83 6.75 6.60
CA SER A 39 7.78 7.63 7.15
C SER A 39 6.83 8.15 6.08
N LYS A 40 7.37 8.63 4.95
CA LYS A 40 6.56 9.12 3.83
C LYS A 40 5.71 8.00 3.22
N LEU A 41 6.28 6.81 3.08
CA LEU A 41 5.56 5.65 2.54
C LEU A 41 4.40 5.23 3.45
N VAL A 42 4.65 5.08 4.76
CA VAL A 42 3.58 4.69 5.70
C VAL A 42 2.51 5.77 5.73
N ARG A 43 2.90 7.05 5.75
CA ARG A 43 1.95 8.16 5.71
C ARG A 43 1.10 8.15 4.44
N MET A 44 1.70 7.87 3.29
CA MET A 44 0.98 7.71 2.02
C MET A 44 0.00 6.55 2.10
N MET A 45 0.41 5.41 2.66
CA MET A 45 -0.48 4.26 2.85
C MET A 45 -1.64 4.62 3.78
N GLU A 46 -1.41 5.28 4.91
CA GLU A 46 -2.49 5.71 5.81
C GLU A 46 -3.51 6.63 5.14
N ILE A 47 -3.05 7.57 4.29
CA ILE A 47 -3.92 8.56 3.64
C ILE A 47 -4.65 7.94 2.44
N VAL A 48 -3.92 7.20 1.61
CA VAL A 48 -4.39 6.75 0.28
C VAL A 48 -5.04 5.39 0.36
N TYR A 49 -4.50 4.48 1.19
CA TYR A 49 -5.05 3.14 1.30
C TYR A 49 -6.32 3.16 2.16
N GLN A 50 -7.46 3.29 1.49
CA GLN A 50 -8.75 3.01 2.09
C GLN A 50 -9.03 1.50 1.98
N PRO A 51 -9.12 0.75 3.09
CA PRO A 51 -9.48 -0.66 3.02
C PRO A 51 -10.88 -0.80 2.42
N ILE A 52 -10.98 -1.56 1.33
CA ILE A 52 -12.26 -1.93 0.73
C ILE A 52 -13.06 -2.67 1.79
N THR A 53 -14.24 -2.17 2.12
CA THR A 53 -15.14 -2.86 3.05
C THR A 53 -15.59 -4.19 2.44
N LYS A 54 -15.94 -5.18 3.28
CA LYS A 54 -16.50 -6.46 2.80
C LYS A 54 -17.69 -6.25 1.85
N LYS A 55 -18.46 -5.17 2.07
CA LYS A 55 -19.58 -4.76 1.21
C LYS A 55 -19.10 -4.31 -0.16
N GLN A 56 -18.16 -3.35 -0.21
CA GLN A 56 -17.58 -2.88 -1.48
C GLN A 56 -16.85 -3.99 -2.24
N MET A 57 -16.23 -4.94 -1.52
CA MET A 57 -15.60 -6.11 -2.14
C MET A 57 -16.63 -7.03 -2.79
N LYS A 58 -17.78 -7.24 -2.13
CA LYS A 58 -18.88 -8.03 -2.67
C LYS A 58 -19.53 -7.36 -3.88
N GLU A 59 -19.77 -6.05 -3.81
CA GLU A 59 -20.30 -5.25 -4.93
C GLU A 59 -19.37 -5.32 -6.15
N LEU A 60 -18.06 -5.19 -5.95
CA LEU A 60 -17.06 -5.33 -7.03
C LEU A 60 -17.09 -6.72 -7.67
N ALA A 61 -17.18 -7.79 -6.87
CA ALA A 61 -17.24 -9.15 -7.38
C ALA A 61 -18.53 -9.44 -8.18
N GLU A 62 -19.66 -8.85 -7.75
CA GLU A 62 -20.93 -8.97 -8.46
C GLU A 62 -20.90 -8.20 -9.79
N GLU A 63 -20.32 -6.99 -9.81
CA GLU A 63 -20.10 -6.21 -11.03
C GLU A 63 -19.26 -6.97 -12.06
N ASP A 64 -18.12 -7.52 -11.65
CA ASP A 64 -17.23 -8.30 -12.54
C ASP A 64 -17.96 -9.50 -13.16
N SER A 65 -18.75 -10.22 -12.36
CA SER A 65 -19.53 -11.37 -12.83
C SER A 65 -20.63 -10.98 -13.83
N SER A 66 -21.25 -9.81 -13.63
CA SER A 66 -22.31 -9.29 -14.50
C SER A 66 -21.77 -8.77 -15.84
N GLN A 67 -20.56 -8.21 -15.85
CA GLN A 67 -19.91 -7.71 -17.05
C GLN A 67 -19.47 -8.86 -17.98
N VAL A 68 -18.98 -9.96 -17.40
CA VAL A 68 -18.64 -11.19 -18.15
C VAL A 68 -19.87 -11.78 -18.84
N GLN A 69 -21.03 -11.78 -18.18
CA GLN A 69 -22.28 -12.30 -18.74
C GLN A 69 -22.82 -11.40 -19.87
N LYS A 70 -22.79 -10.08 -19.70
CA LYS A 70 -23.16 -9.12 -20.76
C LYS A 70 -22.25 -9.22 -21.98
N ALA A 71 -20.94 -9.38 -21.78
CA ALA A 71 -19.98 -9.55 -22.86
C ALA A 71 -20.20 -10.86 -23.66
N LYS A 72 -20.65 -11.93 -22.99
CA LYS A 72 -20.96 -13.22 -23.63
C LYS A 72 -22.24 -13.15 -24.46
N LEU A 73 -23.27 -12.46 -23.96
CA LEU A 73 -24.55 -12.29 -24.67
C LEU A 73 -24.42 -11.42 -25.93
N LYS A 74 -23.55 -10.41 -25.91
CA LYS A 74 -23.31 -9.51 -27.06
C LYS A 74 -22.52 -10.17 -28.21
N ARG A 75 -21.92 -11.34 -27.97
CA ARG A 75 -21.15 -12.11 -28.96
C ARG A 75 -21.97 -13.22 -29.64
N MET A 76 -23.23 -13.39 -29.26
CA MET A 76 -24.21 -14.28 -29.90
C MET A 76 -25.10 -13.46 -30.83
#